data_AF-A0A2V5VL21-F1
#
_entry.id   AF-A0A2V5VL21-F1
#
_cell.length_a   1.000
_cell.length_b   1.000
_cell.length_c   1.000
_cell.angle_alpha   90.00
_cell.angle_beta   90.00
_cell.angle_gamma   90.00
#
_symmetry.space_group_name_H-M   'P 1'
#
loop_
_entity.id
_entity.type
_entity.pdbx_description
1 polymer ?
#
loop_
_entity_poly.entity_id
_entity_poly.type
_entity_poly.pdbx_seq_one_letter_code
_entity_poly.pdbx_strand_id
1 'polypeptide(L)' 'MLRVLSLAVALLFVAWLVLRLIRTHRFSLRNKIFVITGGSRGLGLVLARQICAAGGKVALIARDGDELGRA' A
#
# COMPACT_ATOMS: atom_id res chain seq x y z
N MET A 1 37.02 26.61 7.79
CA MET A 1 36.16 26.41 6.59
C MET A 1 35.82 24.94 6.36
N LEU A 2 36.81 24.03 6.30
CA LEU A 2 36.59 22.60 6.01
C LEU A 2 35.62 21.87 6.97
N ARG A 3 35.69 22.14 8.28
CA ARG A 3 34.81 21.54 9.30
C ARG A 3 33.33 21.87 9.10
N VAL A 4 33.02 23.07 8.63
CA VAL A 4 31.63 23.53 8.40
C VAL A 4 31.03 22.83 7.18
N LEU A 5 31.84 22.61 6.15
CA LEU A 5 31.41 21.90 4.94
C LEU A 5 31.06 20.43 5.24
N SER A 6 31.90 19.75 6.03
CA SER A 6 31.64 18.36 6.45
C SER A 6 30.38 18.21 7.31
N LEU A 7 30.08 19.20 8.17
CA LEU A 7 28.84 19.20 8.96
C LEU A 7 27.60 19.38 8.07
N ALA A 8 27.65 20.29 7.10
CA ALA A 8 26.54 20.51 6.17
C ALA A 8 26.24 19.26 5.32
N VAL A 9 27.29 18.59 4.82
CA VAL A 9 27.15 17.34 4.06
C VAL A 9 26.57 16.21 4.91
N ALA A 10 27.03 16.06 6.16
CA ALA A 10 26.48 15.07 7.08
C ALA A 10 25.00 15.32 7.37
N LEU A 11 24.60 16.58 7.57
CA LEU A 11 23.22 16.95 7.86
C LEU A 11 22.30 16.68 6.66
N LEU A 12 22.76 17.01 5.45
CA LEU A 12 22.05 16.67 4.20
C LEU A 12 21.94 15.15 4.00
N PHE A 13 23.00 14.40 4.30
CA PHE A 13 22.99 12.94 4.19
C PHE A 13 22.00 12.29 5.17
N VAL A 14 21.99 12.75 6.43
CA VAL A 14 21.03 12.30 7.44
C VAL A 14 19.61 12.67 7.04
N ALA A 15 19.37 13.91 6.61
CA ALA A 15 18.06 14.33 6.13
C ALA A 15 17.58 13.48 4.94
N TRP A 16 18.46 13.20 3.97
CA TRP A 16 18.16 12.34 2.85
C TRP A 16 17.83 10.90 3.28
N LEU A 17 18.61 10.34 4.21
CA LEU A 17 18.39 8.99 4.73
C LEU A 17 17.05 8.88 5.47
N VAL A 18 16.72 9.87 6.31
CA VAL A 18 15.45 9.95 7.02
C VAL A 18 14.27 10.07 6.05
N LEU A 19 14.35 10.99 5.09
CA LEU A 19 13.31 11.14 4.06
C LEU A 19 13.12 9.87 3.23
N ARG A 20 14.22 9.15 2.93
CA ARG A 20 14.19 7.88 2.21
C ARG A 20 13.48 6.79 3.02
N LEU A 21 13.80 6.65 4.31
CA LEU A 21 13.19 5.66 5.20
C LEU A 21 11.69 5.92 5.40
N ILE A 22 11.29 7.17 5.60
CA ILE A 22 9.87 7.54 5.76
C ILE A 22 9.10 7.27 4.47
N ARG A 23 9.67 7.59 3.29
CA ARG A 23 9.04 7.29 2.00
C ARG A 23 8.86 5.79 1.73
N THR A 24 9.70 4.94 2.31
CA THR A 24 9.58 3.49 2.16
C THR A 24 8.56 2.85 3.09
N HIS A 25 7.94 3.61 4.00
CA HIS A 25 6.94 3.08 4.91
C HIS A 25 5.68 2.70 4.13
N ARG A 26 5.54 1.41 3.82
CA ARG A 26 4.40 0.88 3.08
C ARG A 26 3.17 0.91 3.98
N PHE A 27 2.05 1.33 3.42
CA PHE A 27 0.76 1.19 4.08
C PHE A 27 0.45 -0.30 4.30
N SER A 28 0.28 -0.71 5.56
CA SER A 28 -0.07 -2.09 5.87
C SER A 28 -1.55 -2.33 5.60
N LEU A 29 -1.86 -3.35 4.81
CA LEU A 29 -3.23 -3.80 4.53
C LEU A 29 -3.76 -4.75 5.63
N ARG A 30 -2.89 -5.25 6.50
CA ARG A 30 -3.20 -6.28 7.49
C ARG A 30 -4.29 -5.84 8.45
N ASN A 31 -5.29 -6.71 8.64
CA ASN A 31 -6.42 -6.53 9.56
C ASN A 31 -7.29 -5.28 9.29
N LYS A 32 -7.19 -4.69 8.08
CA LYS A 32 -8.06 -3.61 7.61
C LYS A 32 -9.18 -4.18 6.73
N ILE A 33 -10.30 -3.46 6.67
CA ILE A 33 -11.47 -3.84 5.85
C ILE A 33 -11.54 -2.91 4.63
N PHE A 34 -11.74 -3.50 3.46
CA PHE A 34 -11.86 -2.81 2.17
C PHE A 34 -13.20 -3.16 1.53
N VAL A 35 -13.86 -2.17 0.93
CA VAL A 35 -15.07 -2.38 0.12
C VAL A 35 -14.69 -2.17 -1.35
N ILE A 36 -14.98 -3.16 -2.18
CA ILE A 36 -14.69 -3.10 -3.62
C ILE A 36 -15.99 -3.26 -4.39
N THR A 37 -16.35 -2.23 -5.15
CA THR A 37 -17.43 -2.29 -6.14
C THR A 37 -16.91 -2.84 -7.47
N GLY A 38 -17.77 -3.55 -8.21
CA GLY A 38 -17.34 -4.27 -9.42
C GLY A 38 -16.36 -5.41 -9.12
N GLY A 39 -16.44 -6.02 -7.94
CA GLY A 39 -15.48 -7.00 -7.44
C GLY A 39 -15.59 -8.41 -8.04
N SER A 40 -16.62 -8.68 -8.86
CA SER A 40 -16.90 -10.02 -9.38
C SER A 40 -15.91 -10.49 -10.46
N ARG A 41 -15.23 -9.57 -11.15
CA ARG A 41 -14.31 -9.88 -12.24
C ARG A 41 -13.23 -8.81 -12.45
N GLY A 42 -12.33 -9.06 -13.40
CA GLY A 42 -11.34 -8.08 -13.86
C GLY A 42 -10.45 -7.54 -12.75
N LEU A 43 -10.18 -6.23 -12.79
CA LEU A 43 -9.28 -5.58 -11.84
C LEU A 43 -9.78 -5.61 -10.40
N GLY A 44 -11.09 -5.47 -10.17
CA GLY A 44 -11.68 -5.50 -8.82
C GLY A 44 -11.39 -6.83 -8.12
N LEU A 45 -11.53 -7.93 -8.85
CA LEU A 45 -11.24 -9.27 -8.34
C LEU A 45 -9.74 -9.49 -8.08
N VAL A 46 -8.87 -9.04 -8.98
CA VAL A 46 -7.42 -9.12 -8.80
C VAL A 46 -6.98 -8.34 -7.57
N LEU A 47 -7.50 -7.12 -7.38
CA LEU A 47 -7.23 -6.29 -6.20
C LEU A 47 -7.71 -6.97 -4.92
N ALA A 48 -8.92 -7.53 -4.92
CA ALA A 48 -9.45 -8.26 -3.77
C ALA A 48 -8.50 -9.39 -3.34
N ARG A 49 -8.03 -10.20 -4.30
CA ARG A 49 -7.09 -11.30 -4.04
C ARG A 49 -5.76 -10.80 -3.46
N GLN A 50 -5.20 -9.73 -4.01
CA GLN A 50 -3.95 -9.15 -3.50
C GLN A 50 -4.11 -8.57 -2.09
N ILE A 51 -5.24 -7.91 -1.81
CA ILE A 51 -5.54 -7.37 -0.46
C ILE A 51 -5.70 -8.51 0.56
N CYS A 52 -6.44 -9.56 0.21
CA CYS A 52 -6.59 -10.75 1.05
C CYS A 52 -5.24 -11.44 1.30
N ALA A 53 -4.42 -11.61 0.25
CA ALA A 53 -3.07 -12.18 0.38
C ALA A 53 -2.15 -11.35 1.30
N ALA A 54 -2.34 -10.02 1.34
CA ALA A 54 -1.65 -9.12 2.25
C ALA A 54 -2.23 -9.10 3.69
N GLY A 55 -3.25 -9.91 3.98
CA GLY A 55 -3.91 -10.02 5.29
C GLY A 55 -5.02 -9.00 5.54
N GLY A 56 -5.47 -8.30 4.50
CA GLY A 56 -6.68 -7.47 4.54
C GLY A 56 -7.95 -8.31 4.44
N LYS A 57 -9.08 -7.71 4.78
CA LYS A 57 -10.43 -8.27 4.65
C LYS A 57 -11.18 -7.49 3.59
N VAL A 58 -11.92 -8.16 2.72
CA VAL A 58 -12.60 -7.51 1.59
C VAL A 58 -14.09 -7.84 1.59
N ALA A 59 -14.92 -6.82 1.40
CA ALA A 59 -16.33 -6.96 1.05
C ALA A 59 -16.49 -6.62 -0.44
N LEU A 60 -16.98 -7.59 -1.23
CA LEU A 60 -17.18 -7.41 -2.66
C LEU A 60 -18.64 -7.05 -2.96
N ILE A 61 -18.81 -6.09 -3.86
CA ILE A 61 -20.12 -5.65 -4.36
C ILE A 61 -20.11 -5.78 -5.88
N ALA A 62 -21.12 -6.45 -6.44
CA ALA A 62 -21.35 -6.54 -7.87
C ALA A 62 -22.85 -6.63 -8.16
N ARG A 63 -23.24 -6.40 -9.42
CA ARG A 63 -24.64 -6.44 -9.86
C ARG A 63 -25.16 -7.85 -10.08
N ASP A 64 -24.28 -8.77 -10.49
CA ASP A 64 -24.60 -10.16 -10.78
C ASP A 64 -24.19 -11.03 -9.57
N GLY A 65 -25.18 -11.65 -8.92
CA GLY A 65 -24.95 -12.46 -7.73
C GLY A 65 -24.28 -13.80 -8.02
N ASP A 66 -24.55 -14.41 -9.17
CA ASP A 66 -23.95 -15.70 -9.55
C ASP A 66 -22.47 -15.51 -9.86
N GLU A 67 -22.13 -14.41 -10.54
CA GLU A 67 -20.73 -14.08 -10.77
C GLU A 67 -20.01 -13.71 -9.48
N LEU A 68 -20.66 -12.94 -8.61
CA LEU A 68 -20.09 -12.57 -7.31
C LEU A 68 -19.82 -13.80 -6.43
N GLY A 69 -20.67 -14.83 -6.49
CA GLY A 69 -20.46 -16.09 -5.76
C GLY A 69 -19.28 -16.92 -6.26
N ARG A 70 -18.79 -16.68 -7.48
CA ARG A 70 -17.63 -17.38 -8.07
C ARG A 70 -16.30 -16.64 -7.87
N ALA A 71 -16.34 -15.39 -7.40
CA ALA A 71 -15.20 -14.49 -7.26
C ALA A 71 -14.21 -14.99 -6.18
#